data_AF-A0A7N0TE84-F1
#
_entry.id   AF-A0A7N0TE84-F1
#
_cell.length_a   1.000
_cell.length_b   1.000
_cell.length_c   1.000
_cell.angle_alpha   90.00
_cell.angle_beta   90.00
_cell.angle_gamma   90.00
#
_symmetry.space_group_name_H-M   'P 1'
#
loop_
_entity.id
_entity.type
_entity.pdbx_description
1 polymer ?
#
loop_
_entity_poly.entity_id
_entity_poly.type
_entity_poly.pdbx_seq_one_letter_code
_entity_poly.pdbx_strand_id
1 'polypeptide(L)'
;MECNGAGAAPPATLAEFTLGRDGADDFYDVSLVDGYNVAMIVEGSTGSGASCTTTGCIADLNARCPAELRVGDGEACKSACEAFGTAEYCCSGEFGSPSTCKPTAYSAMFKAACPKSYSYAYDDASSTFTCSSAAQYTITFCPNFSSMKSKTDSLPKAVDGAASTILGGKGSWLANLALGDSTRPQPSCAQHVSTLLVLAALTISFVI
;
A
#
# COMPACT_ATOMS: atom_id res chain seq x y z
N MET A 1 15.23 -1.59 19.54
CA MET A 1 14.62 -0.25 19.44
C MET A 1 13.13 -0.45 19.59
N GLU A 2 12.45 0.39 20.39
CA GLU A 2 11.01 0.29 20.65
C GLU A 2 10.34 1.65 20.40
N CYS A 3 9.08 1.65 19.95
CA CYS A 3 8.33 2.87 19.63
C CYS A 3 7.65 3.52 20.86
N ASN A 4 7.59 2.85 22.02
CA ASN A 4 7.03 3.38 23.27
C ASN A 4 5.62 3.98 23.17
N GLY A 5 4.75 3.39 22.33
CA GLY A 5 3.38 3.86 22.12
C GLY A 5 3.25 5.10 21.24
N ALA A 6 4.35 5.64 20.70
CA ALA A 6 4.29 6.68 19.68
C ALA A 6 3.83 6.08 18.34
N GLY A 7 2.97 6.83 17.63
CA GLY A 7 2.60 6.52 16.26
C GLY A 7 3.75 6.79 15.28
N ALA A 8 3.65 6.23 14.08
CA ALA A 8 4.56 6.57 12.99
C ALA A 8 4.33 8.03 12.57
N ALA A 9 5.41 8.77 12.29
CA ALA A 9 5.29 10.05 11.61
C ALA A 9 4.95 9.81 10.13
N PRO A 10 3.86 10.39 9.59
CA PRO A 10 3.51 10.21 8.18
C PRO A 10 4.59 10.79 7.23
N PRO A 11 4.72 10.26 6.00
CA PRO A 11 3.88 9.21 5.41
C PRO A 11 4.22 7.78 5.86
N ALA A 12 3.20 6.99 6.17
CA ALA A 12 3.35 5.59 6.59
C ALA A 12 2.23 4.70 6.07
N THR A 13 2.58 3.57 5.46
CA THR A 13 1.63 2.49 5.16
C THR A 13 1.28 1.78 6.47
N LEU A 14 -0.01 1.73 6.81
CA LEU A 14 -0.48 1.16 8.08
C LEU A 14 -1.13 -0.20 7.86
N ALA A 15 -0.94 -1.11 8.82
CA ALA A 15 -1.72 -2.34 8.95
C ALA A 15 -2.57 -2.18 10.20
N GLU A 16 -3.88 -2.15 10.02
CA GLU A 16 -4.84 -1.85 11.08
C GLU A 16 -5.62 -3.11 11.44
N PHE A 17 -5.86 -3.30 12.74
CA PHE A 17 -6.53 -4.48 13.27
C PHE A 17 -7.48 -4.08 14.39
N THR A 18 -8.73 -4.53 14.28
CA THR A 18 -9.69 -4.59 15.37
C THR A 18 -9.99 -6.05 15.65
N LEU A 19 -9.44 -6.57 16.75
CA LEU A 19 -9.62 -7.97 17.13
C LEU A 19 -10.95 -8.14 17.88
N GLY A 20 -11.80 -9.02 17.35
CA GLY A 20 -13.08 -9.39 17.92
C GLY A 20 -12.91 -10.09 19.28
N ARG A 21 -13.92 -9.95 20.13
CA ARG A 21 -14.04 -10.66 21.41
C ARG A 21 -15.31 -11.49 21.43
N ASP A 22 -15.32 -12.55 22.25
CA ASP A 22 -16.50 -13.38 22.50
C ASP A 22 -17.15 -13.95 21.23
N GLY A 23 -16.31 -14.32 20.24
CA GLY A 23 -16.75 -14.89 18.97
C GLY A 23 -17.13 -13.87 17.90
N ALA A 24 -16.92 -12.56 18.13
CA ALA A 24 -17.02 -11.55 17.08
C ALA A 24 -15.89 -11.69 16.04
N ASP A 25 -16.16 -11.23 14.82
CA ASP A 25 -15.18 -11.20 13.74
C ASP A 25 -14.05 -10.19 14.01
N ASP A 26 -12.85 -10.53 13.57
CA ASP A 26 -11.75 -9.58 13.46
C ASP A 26 -11.94 -8.74 12.20
N PHE A 27 -11.63 -7.44 12.28
CA PHE A 27 -11.55 -6.52 11.15
C PHE A 27 -10.10 -6.12 10.94
N TYR A 28 -9.64 -6.12 9.70
CA TYR A 28 -8.27 -5.75 9.37
C TYR A 28 -8.18 -5.18 7.96
N ASP A 29 -7.20 -4.31 7.80
CA ASP A 29 -6.95 -3.62 6.53
C ASP A 29 -5.50 -3.13 6.45
N VAL A 30 -5.13 -2.73 5.24
CA VAL A 30 -3.96 -1.90 5.01
C VAL A 30 -4.44 -0.53 4.57
N SER A 31 -3.92 0.52 5.21
CA SER A 31 -4.36 1.89 5.02
C SER A 31 -3.26 2.79 4.51
N LEU A 32 -3.64 3.60 3.53
CA LEU A 32 -2.82 4.64 2.90
C LEU A 32 -3.34 6.04 3.23
N VAL A 33 -4.25 6.15 4.21
CA VAL A 33 -4.80 7.42 4.69
C VAL A 33 -3.69 8.34 5.18
N ASP A 34 -2.69 7.76 5.83
CA ASP A 34 -1.48 8.45 6.32
C ASP A 34 -0.33 8.39 5.29
N GLY A 35 -0.62 8.07 4.04
CA GLY A 35 0.38 7.97 2.97
C GLY A 35 0.96 6.58 2.77
N TYR A 36 2.04 6.52 1.99
CA TYR A 36 2.71 5.29 1.61
C TYR A 36 4.23 5.44 1.76
N ASN A 37 4.88 4.43 2.31
CA ASN A 37 6.35 4.34 2.35
C ASN A 37 6.87 2.98 1.89
N VAL A 38 6.17 1.89 2.20
CA VAL A 38 6.57 0.52 1.84
C VAL A 38 5.37 -0.32 1.41
N ALA A 39 5.56 -1.16 0.38
CA ALA A 39 4.55 -2.14 -0.02
C ALA A 39 4.29 -3.11 1.13
N MET A 40 3.01 -3.38 1.41
CA MET A 40 2.61 -4.23 2.53
C MET A 40 1.33 -4.99 2.19
N ILE A 41 1.28 -6.26 2.58
CA ILE A 41 0.05 -7.06 2.61
C ILE A 41 -0.16 -7.68 3.99
N VAL A 42 -1.41 -7.96 4.30
CA VAL A 42 -1.85 -8.69 5.49
C VAL A 42 -2.69 -9.87 5.05
N GLU A 43 -2.31 -11.05 5.53
CA GLU A 43 -3.00 -12.32 5.29
C GLU A 43 -3.48 -12.90 6.61
N GLY A 44 -4.80 -13.04 6.78
CA GLY A 44 -5.40 -13.75 7.91
C GLY A 44 -5.54 -15.24 7.64
N SER A 45 -5.47 -16.05 8.68
CA SER A 45 -5.77 -17.49 8.62
C SER A 45 -6.51 -17.95 9.87
N THR A 46 -7.46 -18.87 9.70
CA THR A 46 -8.25 -19.43 10.79
C THR A 46 -7.50 -20.55 11.51
N GLY A 47 -7.99 -20.96 12.68
CA GLY A 47 -7.43 -22.10 13.42
C GLY A 47 -7.47 -23.45 12.67
N SER A 48 -8.32 -23.57 11.64
CA SER A 48 -8.37 -24.73 10.74
C SER A 48 -7.41 -24.62 9.54
N GLY A 49 -6.65 -23.53 9.44
CA GLY A 49 -5.74 -23.25 8.33
C GLY A 49 -6.40 -22.67 7.08
N ALA A 50 -7.69 -22.31 7.14
CA ALA A 50 -8.37 -21.64 6.03
C ALA A 50 -7.89 -20.18 5.93
N SER A 51 -7.55 -19.73 4.72
CA SER A 51 -7.12 -18.35 4.48
C SER A 51 -8.32 -17.40 4.46
N CYS A 52 -8.17 -16.26 5.15
CA CYS A 52 -9.03 -15.11 5.02
C CYS A 52 -8.54 -14.19 3.89
N THR A 53 -9.34 -13.20 3.52
CA THR A 53 -9.04 -12.32 2.38
C THR A 53 -7.77 -11.50 2.60
N THR A 54 -6.78 -11.64 1.72
CA THR A 54 -5.60 -10.78 1.73
C THR A 54 -5.97 -9.33 1.43
N THR A 55 -5.52 -8.42 2.29
CA THR A 55 -5.60 -6.95 2.13
C THR A 55 -4.21 -6.36 1.94
N GLY A 56 -4.09 -5.19 1.31
CA GLY A 56 -2.77 -4.59 1.06
C GLY A 56 -2.53 -3.97 -0.29
N CYS A 57 -1.33 -3.41 -0.39
CA CYS A 57 -0.79 -2.86 -1.60
C CYS A 57 0.52 -3.56 -1.97
N ILE A 58 0.50 -4.22 -3.12
CA ILE A 58 1.71 -4.76 -3.74
C ILE A 58 2.37 -3.75 -4.66
N ALA A 59 1.70 -2.69 -5.12
CA ALA A 59 2.28 -1.71 -6.04
C ALA A 59 3.34 -0.84 -5.34
N ASP A 60 4.35 -0.40 -6.10
CA ASP A 60 5.29 0.64 -5.68
C ASP A 60 4.68 2.02 -5.98
N LEU A 61 4.03 2.61 -4.98
CA LEU A 61 3.42 3.93 -5.08
C LEU A 61 4.46 5.05 -5.07
N ASN A 62 5.65 4.83 -4.51
CA ASN A 62 6.72 5.83 -4.49
C ASN A 62 7.18 6.17 -5.91
N ALA A 63 7.30 5.15 -6.76
CA ALA A 63 7.67 5.32 -8.18
C ALA A 63 6.63 6.10 -9.01
N ARG A 64 5.39 6.23 -8.52
CA ARG A 64 4.27 6.90 -9.20
C ARG A 64 3.77 8.13 -8.43
N CYS A 65 4.46 8.50 -7.36
CA CYS A 65 4.02 9.56 -6.48
C CYS A 65 4.06 10.92 -7.22
N PRO A 66 2.94 11.67 -7.27
CA PRO A 66 2.91 13.04 -7.78
C PRO A 66 3.94 13.92 -7.07
N ALA A 67 4.49 14.91 -7.76
CA ALA A 67 5.59 15.72 -7.25
C ALA A 67 5.20 16.47 -5.95
N GLU A 68 3.95 16.92 -5.89
CA GLU A 68 3.35 17.62 -4.75
C GLU A 68 3.12 16.74 -3.52
N LEU A 69 3.11 15.42 -3.67
CA LEU A 69 2.98 14.45 -2.57
C LEU A 69 4.31 13.77 -2.22
N ARG A 70 5.35 13.96 -3.03
CA ARG A 70 6.61 13.24 -2.90
C ARG A 70 7.41 13.71 -1.68
N VAL A 71 7.96 12.75 -0.96
CA VAL A 71 8.99 12.99 0.05
C VAL A 71 10.34 12.65 -0.58
N GLY A 72 11.31 13.57 -0.41
CA GLY A 72 12.67 13.44 -0.94
C GLY A 72 12.72 13.13 -2.45
N ASP A 73 13.59 12.20 -2.82
CA ASP A 73 13.77 11.74 -4.20
C ASP A 73 12.78 10.61 -4.58
N GLY A 74 11.78 10.34 -3.74
CA GLY A 74 10.80 9.27 -3.95
C GLY A 74 10.93 8.14 -2.93
N GLU A 75 11.32 8.46 -1.69
CA GLU A 75 11.41 7.48 -0.61
C GLU A 75 10.03 7.18 -0.01
N ALA A 76 9.10 8.14 -0.08
CA ALA A 76 7.74 7.99 0.40
C ALA A 76 6.77 8.93 -0.36
N CYS A 77 5.47 8.65 -0.22
CA CYS A 77 4.38 9.41 -0.83
C CYS A 77 3.35 9.82 0.22
N LYS A 78 3.16 11.13 0.42
CA LYS A 78 2.13 11.67 1.29
C LYS A 78 0.73 11.36 0.75
N SER A 79 -0.23 11.19 1.63
CA SER A 79 -1.63 11.35 1.25
C SER A 79 -1.95 12.82 1.01
N ALA A 80 -3.11 13.11 0.42
CA ALA A 80 -3.55 14.48 0.23
C ALA A 80 -3.83 15.19 1.58
N CYS A 81 -4.31 14.47 2.60
CA CYS A 81 -4.51 15.06 3.93
C CYS A 81 -3.16 15.52 4.50
N GLU A 82 -2.14 14.66 4.47
CA GLU A 82 -0.80 14.97 4.96
C GLU A 82 -0.10 16.09 4.16
N ALA A 83 -0.39 16.21 2.87
CA ALA A 83 0.21 17.24 2.03
C ALA A 83 -0.45 18.61 2.18
N PHE A 84 -1.78 18.65 2.31
CA PHE A 84 -2.55 19.90 2.17
C PHE A 84 -3.36 20.30 3.41
N GLY A 85 -3.67 19.36 4.31
CA GLY A 85 -4.36 19.62 5.57
C GLY A 85 -5.77 20.20 5.45
N THR A 86 -6.40 20.13 4.27
CA THR A 86 -7.74 20.70 4.06
C THR A 86 -8.82 19.76 4.60
N ALA A 87 -9.95 20.33 5.01
CA ALA A 87 -11.09 19.57 5.52
C ALA A 87 -11.59 18.51 4.52
N GLU A 88 -11.55 18.81 3.22
CA GLU A 88 -11.94 17.88 2.15
C GLU A 88 -11.01 16.67 2.08
N TYR A 89 -9.70 16.85 2.16
CA TYR A 89 -8.75 15.72 2.09
C TYR A 89 -8.66 14.93 3.38
N CYS A 90 -8.85 15.61 4.52
CA CYS A 90 -8.77 15.00 5.85
C CYS A 90 -10.12 14.51 6.38
N CYS A 91 -11.20 14.62 5.59
CA CYS A 91 -12.55 14.26 5.99
C CYS A 91 -12.94 14.81 7.37
N SER A 92 -12.77 16.12 7.55
CA SER A 92 -13.04 16.80 8.82
C SER A 92 -14.04 17.95 8.63
N GLY A 93 -14.55 18.51 9.74
CA GLY A 93 -15.55 19.59 9.68
C GLY A 93 -16.78 19.20 8.86
N GLU A 94 -17.11 20.00 7.84
CA GLU A 94 -18.24 19.75 6.93
C GLU A 94 -18.08 18.44 6.12
N PHE A 95 -16.85 17.95 5.96
CA PHE A 95 -16.51 16.69 5.28
C PHE A 95 -16.39 15.52 6.27
N GLY A 96 -16.79 15.68 7.53
CA GLY A 96 -16.68 14.66 8.59
C GLY A 96 -17.66 13.48 8.50
N SER A 97 -18.15 13.15 7.31
CA SER A 97 -19.04 12.01 7.11
C SER A 97 -18.85 11.36 5.73
N PRO A 98 -19.18 10.07 5.56
CA PRO A 98 -19.11 9.41 4.24
C PRO A 98 -19.99 10.06 3.17
N SER A 99 -21.07 10.72 3.58
CA SER A 99 -21.97 11.41 2.64
C SER A 99 -21.37 12.72 2.12
N THR A 100 -20.44 13.34 2.85
CA THR A 100 -19.83 14.63 2.52
C THR A 100 -18.38 14.55 2.08
N CYS A 101 -17.55 13.67 2.65
CA CYS A 101 -16.21 13.41 2.12
C CYS A 101 -16.28 12.50 0.91
N LYS A 102 -15.78 12.95 -0.24
CA LYS A 102 -15.79 12.19 -1.48
C LYS A 102 -14.37 11.81 -1.91
N PRO A 103 -14.20 10.73 -2.68
CA PRO A 103 -12.92 10.43 -3.31
C PRO A 103 -12.43 11.62 -4.14
N THR A 104 -11.14 11.90 -4.06
CA THR A 104 -10.47 12.96 -4.81
C THR A 104 -9.55 12.34 -5.87
N ALA A 105 -8.95 13.17 -6.73
CA ALA A 105 -7.98 12.66 -7.71
C ALA A 105 -6.80 11.93 -7.05
N TYR A 106 -6.37 12.38 -5.86
CA TYR A 106 -5.27 11.77 -5.12
C TYR A 106 -5.65 10.42 -4.51
N SER A 107 -6.78 10.34 -3.79
CA SER A 107 -7.22 9.06 -3.21
C SER A 107 -7.61 8.05 -4.29
N ALA A 108 -8.21 8.50 -5.39
CA ALA A 108 -8.49 7.63 -6.54
C ALA A 108 -7.20 7.04 -7.16
N MET A 109 -6.09 7.79 -7.19
CA MET A 109 -4.81 7.28 -7.68
C MET A 109 -4.25 6.19 -6.75
N PHE A 110 -4.29 6.41 -5.43
CA PHE A 110 -3.88 5.41 -4.45
C PHE A 110 -4.75 4.15 -4.58
N LYS A 111 -6.07 4.32 -4.72
CA LYS A 111 -7.01 3.21 -4.88
C LYS A 111 -6.79 2.42 -6.15
N ALA A 112 -6.52 3.10 -7.26
CA ALA A 112 -6.26 2.44 -8.53
C ALA A 112 -5.00 1.56 -8.49
N ALA A 113 -3.97 2.00 -7.75
CA ALA A 113 -2.75 1.20 -7.54
C ALA A 113 -2.94 0.08 -6.51
N CYS A 114 -3.75 0.33 -5.48
CA CYS A 114 -3.93 -0.52 -4.32
C CYS A 114 -5.43 -0.75 -4.05
N PRO A 115 -6.14 -1.54 -4.87
CA PRO A 115 -7.61 -1.68 -4.79
C PRO A 115 -8.10 -2.33 -3.50
N LYS A 116 -7.22 -3.02 -2.78
CA LYS A 116 -7.49 -3.68 -1.49
C LYS A 116 -6.88 -2.94 -0.30
N SER A 117 -6.67 -1.64 -0.43
CA SER A 117 -6.23 -0.78 0.67
C SER A 117 -7.15 0.42 0.80
N TYR A 118 -7.25 0.96 2.01
CA TYR A 118 -7.88 2.26 2.23
C TYR A 118 -7.06 3.34 1.56
N SER A 119 -7.72 4.16 0.74
CA SER A 119 -7.09 5.29 0.05
C SER A 119 -7.44 6.67 0.64
N TYR A 120 -8.48 6.73 1.45
CA TYR A 120 -8.91 7.89 2.25
C TYR A 120 -9.85 7.42 3.37
N ALA A 121 -10.20 8.30 4.31
CA ALA A 121 -10.84 7.93 5.58
C ALA A 121 -12.18 7.17 5.46
N TYR A 122 -12.94 7.34 4.38
CA TYR A 122 -14.24 6.67 4.18
C TYR A 122 -14.27 5.73 2.96
N ASP A 123 -13.15 5.08 2.66
CA ASP A 123 -13.04 4.06 1.61
C ASP A 123 -13.47 2.66 2.09
N ASP A 124 -14.73 2.48 2.50
CA ASP A 124 -15.16 1.30 3.27
C ASP A 124 -15.44 0.03 2.43
N ALA A 125 -16.14 0.14 1.30
CA ALA A 125 -16.73 -1.00 0.59
C ALA A 125 -15.74 -2.02 0.00
N SER A 126 -14.45 -1.66 -0.13
CA SER A 126 -13.42 -2.53 -0.74
C SER A 126 -12.12 -2.63 0.05
N SER A 127 -12.09 -2.08 1.27
CA SER A 127 -10.84 -1.90 2.02
C SER A 127 -10.86 -2.54 3.40
N THR A 128 -12.04 -2.81 3.98
CA THR A 128 -12.15 -3.57 5.23
C THR A 128 -12.42 -5.03 4.94
N PHE A 129 -11.67 -5.91 5.57
CA PHE A 129 -11.89 -7.34 5.47
C PHE A 129 -12.15 -7.92 6.86
N THR A 130 -13.08 -8.89 6.91
CA THR A 130 -13.37 -9.64 8.12
C THR A 130 -12.73 -11.02 8.07
N CYS A 131 -12.37 -11.56 9.23
CA CYS A 131 -11.93 -12.94 9.37
C CYS A 131 -12.56 -13.53 10.62
N SER A 132 -13.57 -14.39 10.44
CA SER A 132 -14.19 -15.12 11.54
C SER A 132 -13.20 -16.14 12.10
N SER A 133 -12.96 -16.11 13.41
CA SER A 133 -12.06 -17.06 14.09
C SER A 133 -10.62 -17.05 13.54
N ALA A 134 -10.08 -15.87 13.24
CA ALA A 134 -8.67 -15.73 12.90
C ALA A 134 -7.80 -16.27 14.04
N ALA A 135 -6.84 -17.12 13.70
CA ALA A 135 -5.84 -17.62 14.65
C ALA A 135 -4.48 -16.95 14.44
N GLN A 136 -4.18 -16.51 13.21
CA GLN A 136 -2.91 -15.90 12.87
C GLN A 136 -3.07 -14.89 11.73
N TYR A 137 -2.29 -13.82 11.82
CA TYR A 137 -2.05 -12.85 10.76
C TYR A 137 -0.58 -12.88 10.34
N THR A 138 -0.33 -12.80 9.04
CA THR A 138 1.00 -12.60 8.47
C THR A 138 1.05 -11.24 7.79
N ILE A 139 1.96 -10.38 8.26
CA ILE A 139 2.25 -9.08 7.66
C ILE A 139 3.52 -9.24 6.82
N THR A 140 3.42 -8.98 5.52
CA THR A 140 4.58 -9.07 4.61
C THR A 140 4.90 -7.71 4.05
N PHE A 141 6.08 -7.19 4.39
CA PHE A 141 6.67 -6.02 3.75
C PHE A 141 7.35 -6.42 2.45
N CYS A 142 7.24 -5.58 1.42
CA CYS A 142 7.77 -5.83 0.09
C CYS A 142 7.40 -7.23 -0.47
N PRO A 143 6.10 -7.57 -0.52
CA PRO A 143 5.66 -8.88 -1.00
C PRO A 143 6.12 -9.11 -2.44
N ASN A 144 6.56 -10.34 -2.72
CA ASN A 144 7.27 -10.66 -3.96
C ASN A 144 6.36 -10.51 -5.19
N PHE A 145 6.61 -9.46 -5.98
CA PHE A 145 5.83 -9.05 -7.15
C PHE A 145 5.67 -10.14 -8.23
N SER A 146 6.60 -11.10 -8.28
CA SER A 146 6.64 -12.18 -9.27
C SER A 146 5.78 -13.40 -8.90
N SER A 147 5.47 -13.62 -7.63
CA SER A 147 4.75 -14.83 -7.17
C SER A 147 3.22 -14.72 -7.31
N MET A 148 2.67 -13.50 -7.36
CA MET A 148 1.22 -13.27 -7.41
C MET A 148 0.66 -13.34 -8.85
N LYS A 149 1.51 -13.20 -9.88
CA LYS A 149 1.11 -13.42 -11.29
C LYS A 149 0.80 -14.91 -11.57
N SER A 150 1.53 -15.81 -10.90
CA SER A 150 1.45 -17.25 -11.15
C SER A 150 0.17 -17.94 -10.67
N LYS A 151 -0.67 -17.29 -9.85
CA LYS A 151 -1.93 -17.88 -9.34
C LYS A 151 -3.19 -17.45 -10.10
N THR A 152 -3.09 -16.56 -11.08
CA THR A 152 -4.26 -16.03 -11.83
C THR A 152 -4.27 -16.40 -13.32
N ASP A 153 -3.15 -16.83 -13.90
CA ASP A 153 -3.11 -17.32 -15.29
C ASP A 153 -3.44 -18.83 -15.35
N SER A 154 -4.71 -19.18 -15.17
CA SER A 154 -5.23 -20.52 -15.49
C SER A 154 -6.70 -20.45 -15.98
N LEU A 155 -6.94 -19.79 -17.12
CA LEU A 155 -8.00 -20.09 -18.11
C LEU A 155 -7.74 -19.27 -19.40
N PRO A 156 -8.36 -19.57 -20.56
CA PRO A 156 -7.61 -19.85 -21.77
C PRO A 156 -7.68 -18.70 -22.80
N LYS A 157 -6.62 -18.65 -23.61
CA LYS A 157 -6.51 -18.13 -24.99
C LYS A 157 -7.72 -17.36 -25.54
N ALA A 158 -7.58 -16.03 -25.61
CA ALA A 158 -8.45 -15.12 -26.33
C ALA A 158 -8.42 -15.40 -27.85
N VAL A 159 -9.59 -15.30 -28.48
CA VAL A 159 -9.79 -15.24 -29.94
C VAL A 159 -9.97 -13.77 -30.34
N ASP A 160 -9.38 -13.41 -31.47
CA ASP A 160 -9.23 -12.06 -32.01
C ASP A 160 -10.55 -11.32 -32.34
N GLY A 161 -10.50 -10.00 -32.19
CA GLY A 161 -11.12 -9.08 -33.15
C GLY A 161 -12.28 -8.21 -32.65
N ALA A 162 -12.03 -6.91 -32.50
CA ALA A 162 -12.62 -5.83 -33.29
C ALA A 162 -12.61 -4.49 -32.53
N ALA A 163 -12.04 -3.46 -33.17
CA ALA A 163 -12.02 -2.09 -32.70
C ALA A 163 -13.39 -1.40 -32.88
N SER A 164 -13.75 -0.52 -31.94
CA SER A 164 -14.61 0.63 -32.25
C SER A 164 -14.32 1.79 -31.30
N THR A 165 -13.76 2.84 -31.89
CA THR A 165 -13.55 4.19 -31.36
C THR A 165 -14.88 4.89 -31.03
N ILE A 166 -14.91 5.81 -30.05
CA ILE A 166 -15.30 7.25 -30.20
C ILE A 166 -15.57 7.93 -28.83
N LEU A 167 -14.77 8.99 -28.58
CA LEU A 167 -14.96 10.24 -27.79
C LEU A 167 -15.32 10.14 -26.28
N GLY A 168 -14.65 10.84 -25.35
CA GLY A 168 -13.65 11.90 -25.40
C GLY A 168 -13.72 12.71 -24.09
N GLY A 169 -12.57 12.98 -23.44
CA GLY A 169 -12.56 13.89 -22.28
C GLY A 169 -11.45 13.67 -21.26
N LYS A 170 -10.27 14.25 -21.51
CA LYS A 170 -9.30 14.82 -20.55
C LYS A 170 -8.84 13.95 -19.36
N GLY A 171 -7.61 13.45 -19.50
CA GLY A 171 -6.74 13.12 -18.39
C GLY A 171 -5.35 12.78 -18.89
N SER A 172 -4.46 13.77 -18.99
CA SER A 172 -3.04 13.59 -19.35
C SER A 172 -2.31 12.56 -18.45
N TRP A 173 -2.90 12.21 -17.30
CA TRP A 173 -2.41 11.20 -16.37
C TRP A 173 -2.68 9.76 -16.84
N LEU A 174 -3.77 9.51 -17.58
CA LEU A 174 -4.08 8.17 -18.12
C LEU A 174 -3.08 7.76 -19.21
N ALA A 175 -2.53 8.74 -19.94
CA ALA A 175 -1.50 8.48 -20.94
C ALA A 175 -0.16 8.05 -20.30
N ASN A 176 0.16 8.55 -19.10
CA ASN A 176 1.36 8.15 -18.36
C ASN A 176 1.26 6.75 -17.74
N LEU A 177 0.09 6.12 -17.75
CA LEU A 177 -0.05 4.68 -17.45
C LEU A 177 0.46 3.80 -18.60
N ALA A 178 0.46 4.31 -19.83
CA ALA A 178 0.79 3.54 -21.04
C ALA A 178 2.21 3.76 -21.56
N LEU A 179 2.88 4.84 -21.16
CA LEU A 179 4.24 5.17 -21.58
C LEU A 179 5.15 5.24 -20.35
N GLY A 180 5.81 4.12 -20.06
CA GLY A 180 6.93 4.10 -19.11
C GLY A 180 8.12 4.84 -19.70
N ASP A 181 8.21 6.15 -19.43
CA ASP A 181 9.44 6.89 -19.66
C ASP A 181 10.36 6.72 -18.44
N SER A 182 11.56 6.26 -18.72
CA SER A 182 12.47 5.62 -17.78
C SER A 182 13.52 6.62 -17.31
N THR A 183 13.26 7.30 -16.22
CA THR A 183 14.32 7.75 -15.27
C THR A 183 14.17 6.92 -14.01
N ARG A 184 14.75 5.72 -14.03
CA ARG A 184 14.65 4.66 -13.00
C ARG A 184 14.98 5.21 -11.59
N PRO A 185 14.01 5.52 -10.72
CA PRO A 185 14.27 5.53 -9.30
C PRO A 185 14.46 4.06 -8.89
N GLN A 186 15.46 3.75 -8.08
CA GLN A 186 15.58 2.42 -7.50
C GLN A 186 14.31 2.16 -6.67
N PRO A 187 13.61 1.02 -6.83
CA PRO A 187 12.47 0.71 -5.97
C PRO A 187 12.97 0.64 -4.52
N SER A 188 12.26 1.30 -3.60
CA SER A 188 12.60 1.34 -2.17
C SER A 188 12.88 -0.07 -1.60
N CYS A 189 12.16 -1.09 -2.09
CA CYS A 189 12.35 -2.49 -1.70
C CYS A 189 13.66 -3.15 -2.19
N ALA A 190 14.39 -2.57 -3.16
CA ALA A 190 15.67 -3.12 -3.64
C ALA A 190 16.88 -2.69 -2.81
N GLN A 191 16.74 -1.69 -1.92
CA GLN A 191 17.87 -1.12 -1.19
C GLN A 191 18.24 -1.88 0.10
N HIS A 192 17.45 -2.85 0.56
CA HIS A 192 17.76 -3.61 1.78
C HIS A 192 18.63 -4.87 1.57
N VAL A 193 19.06 -5.17 0.35
CA VAL A 193 20.03 -6.25 0.07
C VAL A 193 21.40 -5.66 -0.24
N SER A 194 21.98 -4.90 0.69
CA SER A 194 23.38 -4.47 0.61
C SER A 194 24.17 -4.99 1.81
N THR A 195 24.76 -6.17 1.60
CA THR A 195 26.00 -6.71 2.20
C THR A 195 26.56 -5.99 3.44
N LEU A 196 26.24 -6.50 4.63
CA LEU A 196 27.08 -6.39 5.83
C LEU A 196 28.14 -7.51 5.80
N LEU A 197 29.22 -7.30 5.04
CA LEU A 197 30.49 -8.02 5.24
C LEU A 197 31.38 -7.16 6.13
N VAL A 198 31.15 -7.20 7.44
CA VAL A 198 32.13 -6.69 8.40
C VAL A 198 33.24 -7.73 8.49
N LEU A 199 34.30 -7.54 7.72
CA LEU A 199 35.58 -8.20 7.96
C LEU A 199 36.12 -7.66 9.29
N ALA A 200 35.84 -8.37 10.38
CA ALA A 200 36.52 -8.18 11.65
C ALA A 200 37.97 -8.66 11.49
N ALA A 201 38.87 -7.75 11.08
CA ALA A 201 40.30 -7.97 11.21
C ALA A 201 40.67 -7.83 12.70
N LEU A 202 40.79 -8.96 13.41
CA LEU A 202 41.42 -9.02 14.72
C LEU A 202 42.91 -8.68 14.56
N THR A 203 43.31 -7.45 14.91
CA THR A 203 44.71 -7.15 15.21
C THR A 203 44.97 -7.45 16.67
N ILE A 204 45.50 -8.65 16.94
CA ILE A 204 46.07 -8.99 18.24
C ILE A 204 47.37 -8.21 18.39
N SER A 205 47.34 -7.11 19.15
CA SER A 205 48.55 -6.49 19.67
C SER A 205 48.90 -7.18 20.98
N PHE A 206 49.95 -8.00 20.97
CA PHE A 206 50.57 -8.50 22.19
C PHE A 206 51.21 -7.31 22.93
N VAL A 207 50.73 -7.05 24.14
CA VAL A 207 51.52 -6.40 25.18
C VAL A 207 51.79 -7.47 26.22
N ILE A 208 53.02 -7.98 26.21
CA ILE A 208 53.93 -8.27 27.35
C ILE A 208 55.28 -8.59 26.73
#